data_AF-A0A2E0M226-F1
#
_entry.id   AF-A0A2E0M226-F1
#
_cell.length_a   1.000
_cell.length_b   1.000
_cell.length_c   1.000
_cell.angle_alpha   90.00
_cell.angle_beta   90.00
_cell.angle_gamma   90.00
#
_symmetry.space_group_name_H-M   'P 1'
#
loop_
_entity.id
_entity.type
_entity.pdbx_description
1 polymer ?
#
loop_
_entity_poly.entity_id
_entity_poly.type
_entity_poly.pdbx_seq_one_letter_code
_entity_poly.pdbx_strand_id
1 'polypeptide(L)'
;MELCEIRDQPLDARRWKYDIASNINTENSLKNATNKIIHSKNLQVVFGDHPDKVFQDSKIKDIVALYISVTTDKFPETHIDIFSLSWCFISKIDIKDHA
;
A
#
# COMPACT_ATOMS: atom_id res chain seq x y z
N MET A 1 -20.56 10.15 -5.67
CA MET A 1 -19.56 10.85 -6.48
C MET A 1 -18.33 9.96 -6.49
N GLU A 2 -18.11 9.17 -7.55
CA GLU A 2 -16.84 8.44 -7.70
C GLU A 2 -15.76 9.47 -8.05
N LEU A 3 -14.71 9.57 -7.23
CA LEU A 3 -13.74 10.66 -7.32
C LEU A 3 -12.44 10.27 -8.05
N CYS A 4 -12.41 9.15 -8.76
CA CYS A 4 -11.22 8.74 -9.48
C CYS A 4 -11.59 8.02 -10.78
N GLU A 5 -11.39 8.71 -11.91
CA GLU A 5 -11.27 8.11 -13.25
C GLU A 5 -9.98 7.25 -13.37
N ILE A 6 -9.57 6.60 -12.29
CA ILE A 6 -8.43 5.71 -12.27
C ILE A 6 -8.89 4.41 -12.94
N ARG A 7 -8.26 4.09 -14.08
CA ARG A 7 -8.39 2.77 -14.71
C ARG A 7 -8.13 1.69 -13.66
N ASP A 8 -9.08 0.77 -13.52
CA ASP A 8 -9.01 -0.32 -12.56
C ASP A 8 -7.82 -1.22 -12.89
N GLN A 9 -6.77 -1.11 -12.09
CA GLN A 9 -5.53 -1.86 -12.24
C GLN A 9 -5.33 -2.72 -10.99
N PRO A 10 -4.81 -3.94 -11.16
CA PRO A 10 -4.49 -4.78 -10.02
C PRO A 10 -3.33 -4.17 -9.22
N LEU A 11 -3.47 -4.17 -7.90
CA LEU A 11 -2.39 -3.96 -6.95
C LEU A 11 -1.65 -5.29 -6.80
N ASP A 12 -0.72 -5.54 -7.73
CA ASP A 12 0.14 -6.73 -7.68
C ASP A 12 1.16 -6.61 -6.53
N ALA A 13 0.85 -7.25 -5.40
CA ALA A 13 1.77 -7.36 -4.28
C ALA A 13 2.95 -8.28 -4.63
N ARG A 14 4.06 -7.70 -5.08
CA ARG A 14 5.34 -8.42 -5.34
C ARG A 14 6.34 -8.25 -4.20
N ARG A 15 5.88 -8.39 -2.95
CA ARG A 15 6.75 -8.33 -1.77
C ARG A 15 7.24 -9.72 -1.40
N TRP A 16 8.35 -10.16 -2.00
CA TRP A 16 8.92 -11.48 -1.70
C TRP A 16 9.61 -11.56 -0.32
N LYS A 17 9.83 -10.42 0.36
CA LYS A 17 10.63 -10.33 1.58
C LYS A 17 9.88 -9.88 2.84
N TYR A 18 8.66 -9.36 2.72
CA TYR A 18 7.90 -8.87 3.88
C TYR A 18 6.74 -9.80 4.13
N ASP A 19 6.75 -10.45 5.29
CA ASP A 19 5.70 -11.40 5.67
C ASP A 19 4.40 -10.64 5.90
N ILE A 20 3.42 -10.86 5.02
CA ILE A 20 2.06 -10.36 5.23
C ILE A 20 1.41 -11.36 6.14
N ALA A 21 0.94 -10.95 7.33
CA ALA A 21 0.18 -11.87 8.17
C ALA A 21 -0.95 -12.47 7.33
N SER A 22 -0.99 -13.81 7.25
CA SER A 22 -1.68 -14.56 6.20
C SER A 22 -3.22 -14.44 6.24
N ASN A 23 -3.75 -13.67 7.19
CA ASN A 23 -5.17 -13.43 7.45
C ASN A 23 -5.58 -11.95 7.33
N ILE A 24 -4.73 -11.10 6.75
CA ILE A 24 -5.08 -9.68 6.55
C ILE A 24 -5.95 -9.53 5.31
N ASN A 25 -7.08 -8.84 5.45
CA ASN A 25 -7.93 -8.44 4.33
C ASN A 25 -7.23 -7.35 3.51
N THR A 26 -6.67 -7.71 2.35
CA THR A 26 -5.96 -6.78 1.45
C THR A 26 -6.86 -6.29 0.32
N GLU A 27 -6.69 -5.02 -0.08
CA GLU A 27 -7.30 -4.48 -1.29
C GLU A 27 -6.41 -4.72 -2.50
N ASN A 28 -7.02 -5.17 -3.59
CA ASN A 28 -6.32 -5.64 -4.78
C ASN A 28 -6.63 -4.77 -6.00
N SER A 29 -7.61 -3.87 -5.92
CA SER A 29 -7.97 -2.92 -6.97
C SER A 29 -7.47 -1.53 -6.62
N LEU A 30 -6.71 -0.92 -7.52
CA LEU A 30 -6.26 0.46 -7.37
C LEU A 30 -7.46 1.42 -7.23
N LYS A 31 -8.52 1.22 -8.03
CA LYS A 31 -9.74 2.05 -7.96
C LYS A 31 -10.37 1.93 -6.57
N ASN A 32 -10.56 0.72 -6.06
CA ASN A 32 -11.15 0.50 -4.75
C ASN A 32 -10.26 1.02 -3.62
N ALA A 33 -8.95 0.80 -3.70
CA ALA A 33 -7.99 1.31 -2.73
C ALA A 33 -8.04 2.83 -2.64
N THR A 34 -7.99 3.54 -3.77
CA THR A 34 -8.09 5.00 -3.79
C THR A 34 -9.43 5.48 -3.26
N ASN A 35 -10.55 4.86 -3.65
CA ASN A 35 -11.87 5.20 -3.13
C ASN A 35 -11.95 4.99 -1.61
N LYS A 36 -11.43 3.88 -1.08
CA LYS A 36 -11.42 3.61 0.36
C LYS A 36 -10.54 4.60 1.13
N ILE A 37 -9.42 5.05 0.56
CA ILE A 37 -8.58 6.10 1.16
C ILE A 37 -9.34 7.43 1.24
N ILE A 38 -9.94 7.87 0.14
CA ILE A 38 -10.66 9.15 0.07
C ILE A 38 -11.86 9.17 1.03
N HIS A 39 -12.55 8.05 1.14
CA HIS A 39 -13.73 7.89 2.00
C HIS A 39 -13.41 7.24 3.35
N SER A 40 -12.13 7.23 3.74
CA SER A 40 -11.74 6.66 5.03
C SER A 40 -12.20 7.54 6.18
N LYS A 41 -12.66 6.90 7.25
CA LYS A 41 -12.90 7.56 8.53
C LYS A 41 -11.63 7.61 9.36
N ASN A 42 -10.90 6.50 9.36
CA ASN A 42 -9.54 6.45 9.90
C ASN A 42 -8.60 5.85 8.86
N LEU A 43 -7.39 6.41 8.84
CA LEU A 43 -6.28 6.00 8.01
C LEU A 43 -5.05 5.85 8.90
N GLN A 44 -4.46 4.66 8.92
CA GLN A 44 -3.29 4.36 9.74
C GLN A 44 -2.21 3.67 8.91
N VAL A 45 -0.97 4.09 9.08
CA VAL A 45 0.18 3.36 8.52
C VAL A 45 0.56 2.23 9.48
N VAL A 46 0.61 1.01 8.95
CA VAL A 46 1.07 -0.18 9.65
C VAL A 46 2.53 -0.41 9.30
N PHE A 47 3.37 -0.50 10.34
CA PHE A 47 4.81 -0.73 10.20
C PHE A 47 5.15 -2.17 10.59
N GLY A 48 6.24 -2.68 10.04
CA GLY A 48 6.85 -3.93 10.46
C GLY A 48 8.37 -3.82 10.47
N ASP A 49 9.01 -4.81 11.08
CA ASP A 49 10.47 -4.90 11.09
C ASP A 49 10.98 -5.28 9.70
N HIS A 50 12.07 -4.64 9.27
CA HIS A 50 12.78 -5.03 8.05
C HIS A 50 13.41 -6.42 8.27
N PRO A 51 13.31 -7.36 7.31
CA PRO A 51 13.86 -8.71 7.47
C PRO A 51 15.39 -8.73 7.58
N ASP A 52 16.06 -7.78 6.92
CA ASP A 52 17.51 -7.60 6.95
C ASP A 52 17.88 -6.40 7.85
N LYS A 53 19.01 -6.46 8.59
CA LYS A 53 19.53 -5.28 9.29
C LYS A 53 20.19 -4.32 8.31
N VAL A 54 19.59 -3.15 8.09
CA VAL A 54 20.12 -2.13 7.18
C VAL A 54 21.00 -1.15 7.95
N PHE A 55 20.57 -0.75 9.14
CA PHE A 55 21.38 0.06 10.04
C PHE A 55 22.24 -0.82 10.96
N GLN A 56 23.54 -0.52 11.03
CA GLN A 56 24.49 -1.26 11.88
C GLN A 56 24.39 -0.88 13.38
N ASP A 57 23.63 0.15 13.71
CA ASP A 57 23.41 0.58 15.10
C ASP A 57 22.33 -0.29 15.75
N SER A 58 22.71 -1.03 16.79
CA SER A 58 21.82 -1.91 17.56
C SER A 58 20.69 -1.18 18.29
N LYS A 59 20.77 0.15 18.41
CA LYS A 59 19.73 0.98 19.02
C LYS A 59 18.68 1.46 18.02
N ILE A 60 18.96 1.38 16.72
CA ILE A 60 18.03 1.78 15.66
C ILE A 60 17.33 0.53 15.14
N LYS A 61 16.00 0.49 15.26
CA LYS A 61 15.21 -0.55 14.61
C LYS A 61 15.02 -0.21 13.14
N ASP A 62 15.35 -1.14 12.26
CA ASP A 62 14.98 -1.07 10.85
C ASP A 62 13.48 -1.32 10.71
N ILE A 63 12.69 -0.24 10.62
CA ILE A 63 11.23 -0.32 10.45
C ILE A 63 10.83 0.09 9.03
N VAL A 64 9.81 -0.58 8.49
CA VAL A 64 9.28 -0.33 7.15
C VAL A 64 7.78 -0.10 7.21
N ALA A 65 7.29 0.89 6.48
CA ALA A 65 5.86 1.08 6.26
C ALA A 65 5.34 -0.02 5.31
N LEU A 66 4.49 -0.89 5.83
CA LEU A 66 3.96 -2.03 5.07
C LEU A 66 2.65 -1.65 4.39
N TYR A 67 1.61 -1.33 5.16
CA TYR A 67 0.26 -1.10 4.61
C TYR A 67 -0.34 0.19 5.14
N ILE A 68 -1.32 0.70 4.41
CA ILE A 68 -2.29 1.64 4.94
C ILE A 68 -3.49 0.82 5.38
N SER A 69 -3.77 0.78 6.67
CA SER A 69 -5.05 0.29 7.16
C SER A 69 -6.10 1.39 7.03
N VAL A 70 -7.22 1.05 6.42
CA VAL A 70 -8.37 1.93 6.21
C VAL A 70 -9.62 1.33 6.82
N THR A 71 -10.33 2.18 7.57
CA THR A 71 -11.68 1.87 8.05
C THR A 71 -12.68 2.82 7.41
N THR A 72 -13.80 2.27 6.96
CA THR A 72 -14.91 3.02 6.36
C THR A 72 -16.19 2.71 7.14
N ASP A 73 -17.24 3.51 6.98
CA ASP A 73 -18.50 3.27 7.69
C ASP A 73 -19.23 1.99 7.24
N LYS A 74 -18.94 1.49 6.04
CA LYS A 74 -19.70 0.39 5.40
C LYS A 74 -18.95 -0.92 5.26
N PHE A 75 -17.62 -0.89 5.33
CA PHE A 75 -16.78 -2.06 5.06
C PHE A 75 -15.82 -2.34 6.21
N PRO A 76 -15.49 -3.63 6.43
CA PRO A 76 -14.49 -4.01 7.43
C PRO A 76 -13.14 -3.37 7.12
N GLU A 77 -12.31 -3.29 8.15
CA GLU A 77 -10.92 -2.83 8.03
C GLU A 77 -10.24 -3.55 6.85
N THR A 78 -9.66 -2.76 5.96
CA THR A 78 -8.97 -3.24 4.77
C THR A 78 -7.56 -2.66 4.76
N HIS A 79 -6.61 -3.43 4.25
CA HIS A 79 -5.21 -3.04 4.18
C HIS A 79 -4.81 -2.82 2.72
N ILE A 80 -4.15 -1.70 2.46
CA ILE A 80 -3.66 -1.32 1.14
C ILE A 80 -2.14 -1.38 1.16
N ASP A 81 -1.56 -2.20 0.30
CA ASP A 81 -0.12 -2.36 0.20
C ASP A 81 0.56 -1.10 -0.36
N ILE A 82 1.41 -0.46 0.43
CA ILE A 82 2.03 0.83 0.07
C ILE A 82 2.93 0.69 -1.17
N PHE A 83 3.68 -0.42 -1.31
CA PHE A 83 4.57 -0.59 -2.46
C PHE A 83 3.79 -0.87 -3.73
N SER A 84 2.74 -1.68 -3.65
CA SER A 84 1.85 -1.96 -4.79
C SER A 84 1.13 -0.70 -5.24
N LEU A 85 0.62 0.09 -4.28
CA LEU A 85 -0.03 1.38 -4.55
C LEU A 85 0.96 2.33 -5.23
N SER A 86 2.16 2.50 -4.65
CA SER A 86 3.21 3.36 -5.20
C SER A 86 3.64 2.91 -6.60
N TRP A 87 3.81 1.60 -6.81
CA TRP A 87 4.18 1.04 -8.10
C TRP A 87 3.13 1.33 -9.17
N CYS A 88 1.84 1.20 -8.86
CA CYS A 88 0.76 1.56 -9.77
C CYS A 88 0.74 3.04 -10.16
N PHE A 89 1.16 3.94 -9.28
CA PHE A 89 1.30 5.37 -9.61
C PHE A 89 2.57 5.65 -10.41
N ILE A 90 3.71 5.08 -10.03
CA ILE A 90 5.00 5.32 -10.68
C ILE A 90 5.07 4.67 -12.06
N SER A 91 4.55 3.45 -12.23
CA SER A 91 4.52 2.76 -13.53
C SER A 91 3.60 3.44 -14.56
N LYS A 92 2.69 4.32 -14.11
CA LYS A 92 1.90 5.21 -14.99
C LYS A 92 2.63 6.49 -15.35
N ILE A 93 3.73 6.83 -14.68
CA ILE A 93 4.68 7.82 -15.17
C ILE A 93 5.41 7.14 -16.32
N ASP A 94 4.75 7.12 -17.47
CA ASP A 94 5.40 6.91 -18.74
C ASP A 94 6.56 7.89 -18.75
N ILE A 95 7.81 7.40 -18.79
CA ILE A 95 8.98 8.21 -19.10
C ILE A 95 8.85 8.56 -20.59
N LYS A 96 7.83 9.36 -20.91
CA LYS A 96 7.81 10.15 -22.13
C LYS A 96 8.66 11.35 -21.82
N ASP A 97 9.95 11.18 -22.01
CA ASP A 97 10.82 12.14 -22.67
C ASP A 97 12.27 11.61 -22.61
N HIS A 98 12.94 11.74 -23.75
CA HIS A 98 14.34 11.38 -24.04
C HIS A 98 14.56 10.03 -24.74
N ALA A 99 13.97 9.89 -25.93
CA ALA A 99 14.63 9.24 -27.06
C ALA A 99 14.85 10.28 -28.17
#